data_AF-X0PAA4-F1
#
_entry.id   AF-X0PAA4-F1
#
_cell.length_a   1.000
_cell.length_b   1.000
_cell.length_c   1.000
_cell.angle_alpha   90.00
_cell.angle_beta   90.00
_cell.angle_gamma   90.00
#
_symmetry.space_group_name_H-M   'P 1'
#
loop_
_entity.id
_entity.type
_entity.pdbx_description
1 polymer ?
#
loop_
_entity_poly.entity_id
_entity_poly.type
_entity_poly.pdbx_seq_one_letter_code
_entity_poly.pdbx_strand_id
1 'polypeptide(L)' 'MSLTIGVIGATGMAGSAITKEALNQGLTVRAFVRNEAKAKAYLATRLIIG' A
#
# COMPACT_ATOMS: atom_id res chain seq x y z
N MET A 1 7.99 -9.82 15.06
CA MET A 1 7.63 -10.37 13.73
C MET A 1 6.70 -9.36 13.07
N SER A 2 7.12 -8.61 12.05
CA SER A 2 6.24 -7.66 11.35
C SER A 2 5.49 -8.39 10.22
N LEU A 3 4.16 -8.49 10.32
CA LEU A 3 3.34 -9.07 9.26
C LEU A 3 3.47 -8.20 8.00
N THR A 4 3.77 -8.82 6.86
CA THR A 4 3.81 -8.12 5.57
C THR A 4 2.59 -8.53 4.75
N ILE A 5 1.81 -7.55 4.29
CA ILE A 5 0.62 -7.77 3.47
C ILE A 5 0.84 -7.28 2.04
N GLY A 6 0.35 -8.04 1.06
CA GLY A 6 0.31 -7.63 -0.34
C GLY A 6 -1.05 -7.04 -0.70
N VAL A 7 -1.10 -5.84 -1.26
CA VAL A 7 -2.35 -5.19 -1.68
C VAL A 7 -2.31 -4.92 -3.18
N ILE A 8 -3.18 -5.59 -3.93
CA ILE A 8 -3.38 -5.35 -5.36
C ILE A 8 -4.47 -4.30 -5.51
N GLY A 9 -4.21 -3.25 -6.29
CA GLY A 9 -5.16 -2.14 -6.44
C GLY A 9 -5.16 -1.18 -5.25
N ALA A 10 -4.02 -1.02 -4.57
CA ALA A 10 -3.86 -0.12 -3.41
C ALA A 10 -4.20 1.35 -3.70
N THR A 11 -4.28 1.76 -4.96
CA THR A 11 -4.67 3.12 -5.39
C THR A 11 -6.17 3.28 -5.68
N GLY A 12 -6.97 2.22 -5.51
CA GLY A 12 -8.44 2.28 -5.63
C GLY A 12 -9.09 2.73 -4.31
N MET A 13 -10.41 3.01 -4.32
CA MET A 13 -11.11 3.46 -3.10
C MET A 13 -10.95 2.49 -1.93
N ALA A 14 -11.24 1.20 -2.14
CA ALA A 14 -11.13 0.19 -1.09
C ALA A 14 -9.66 -0.12 -0.74
N GLY A 15 -8.82 -0.32 -1.76
CA GLY A 15 -7.40 -0.65 -1.57
C GLY A 15 -6.63 0.42 -0.81
N SER A 16 -6.95 1.70 -1.04
CA SER A 16 -6.33 2.81 -0.32
C SER A 16 -6.73 2.86 1.14
N ALA A 17 -8.00 2.62 1.46
CA ALA A 17 -8.49 2.56 2.85
C ALA A 17 -7.83 1.41 3.62
N ILE A 18 -7.80 0.21 3.03
CA ILE A 18 -7.17 -0.97 3.63
C ILE A 18 -5.67 -0.74 3.85
N THR A 19 -4.98 -0.19 2.85
CA THR A 19 -3.54 0.08 2.95
C THR A 19 -3.25 1.08 4.06
N LYS A 20 -4.05 2.14 4.18
CA LYS A 20 -3.88 3.15 5.22
C LYS A 20 -4.10 2.57 6.61
N GLU A 21 -5.11 1.74 6.79
CA GLU A 21 -5.39 1.07 8.06
C GLU A 21 -4.27 0.09 8.44
N ALA A 22 -3.81 -0.72 7.49
CA ALA A 22 -2.71 -1.65 7.73
C ALA A 22 -1.41 -0.93 8.12
N LEU A 23 -1.11 0.21 7.48
CA LEU A 23 0.03 1.05 7.85
C LEU A 23 -0.14 1.66 9.25
N ASN A 24 -1.34 2.13 9.60
CA ASN A 24 -1.65 2.62 10.95
C ASN A 24 -1.45 1.55 12.02
N GLN A 25 -1.72 0.28 11.70
CA GLN A 25 -1.49 -0.85 12.59
C GLN A 25 -0.02 -1.27 12.68
N GLY A 26 0.90 -0.56 11.99
CA GLY A 26 2.33 -0.87 11.98
C GLY A 26 2.70 -2.08 11.13
N LEU A 27 1.81 -2.49 10.22
CA LEU A 27 2.05 -3.59 9.29
C LEU A 27 2.86 -3.09 8.09
N THR A 28 3.67 -3.97 7.51
CA THR A 28 4.39 -3.67 6.28
C THR A 28 3.47 -3.93 5.09
N VAL A 29 3.25 -2.95 4.22
CA VAL A 29 2.40 -3.12 3.03
C VAL A 29 3.23 -3.12 1.75
N ARG A 30 3.06 -4.14 0.91
CA ARG A 30 3.55 -4.19 -0.48
C ARG A 30 2.38 -3.96 -1.42
N ALA A 31 2.33 -2.79 -2.04
CA ALA A 31 1.28 -2.45 -2.99
C ALA A 31 1.71 -2.75 -4.43
N PHE A 32 0.90 -3.52 -5.15
CA PHE A 32 1.05 -3.76 -6.59
C PHE A 32 0.21 -2.76 -7.36
N VAL A 33 0.89 -1.92 -8.14
CA VAL A 33 0.32 -0.74 -8.79
C VAL A 33 0.79 -0.67 -10.23
N ARG A 34 -0.13 -0.34 -11.13
CA ARG A 34 0.20 -0.11 -12.55
C ARG A 34 0.77 1.28 -12.81
N ASN A 35 0.64 2.19 -11.84
CA ASN A 35 1.09 3.57 -11.95
C ASN A 35 1.79 3.98 -10.65
N GLU A 36 3.13 4.07 -10.72
CA GLU A 36 3.97 4.43 -9.57
C GLU A 36 3.70 5.82 -9.03
N ALA A 37 3.44 6.80 -9.91
CA ALA A 37 3.21 8.18 -9.52
C ALA A 37 1.94 8.30 -8.66
N LYS A 38 0.87 7.60 -9.06
CA LYS A 38 -0.36 7.54 -8.28
C LYS A 38 -0.14 6.81 -6.95
N ALA A 39 0.70 5.78 -6.92
CA ALA A 39 1.00 5.09 -5.68
C ALA A 39 1.79 5.97 -4.71
N LYS A 40 2.84 6.65 -5.16
CA LYS A 40 3.63 7.57 -4.30
C LYS A 40 2.78 8.73 -3.75
N ALA A 41 1.85 9.25 -4.54
CA ALA A 41 0.95 10.33 -4.08
C ALA A 41 -0.02 9.87 -2.99
N TYR A 42 -0.50 8.62 -3.04
CA TYR A 42 -1.50 8.09 -2.10
C TYR A 42 -0.89 7.32 -0.92
N LEU A 43 0.32 6.78 -1.07
CA LEU A 43 0.95 5.86 -0.14
C LEU A 43 2.32 6.43 0.22
N ALA A 44 2.34 7.24 1.29
CA ALA A 44 3.50 7.99 1.75
C ALA A 44 4.59 7.14 2.43
N THR A 45 4.70 5.84 2.13
CA THR A 45 5.78 5.01 2.70
C THR A 45 6.13 3.78 1.85
N ARG A 46 7.31 3.25 2.16
CA ARG A 46 8.14 2.25 1.47
C ARG A 46 7.37 1.21 0.62
N LEU A 47 6.98 1.63 -0.59
CA LEU A 47 6.45 0.75 -1.62
C LEU A 47 7.58 -0.02 -2.29
N ILE A 48 7.48 -1.35 -2.28
CA ILE A 48 8.22 -2.20 -3.22
C ILE A 48 7.28 -2.41 -4.41
N ILE A 49 7.56 -1.69 -5.48
CA ILE A 49 6.82 -1.76 -6.74
C ILE A 49 7.35 -2.97 -7.51
N GLY A 50 6.45 -3.85 -7.94
CA GLY A 50 6.76 -5.03 -8.75
C GLY A 50 5.79 -5.12 -9.91
#